data_AF-A0A5B7UIL0-F1
#
_entry.id   AF-A0A5B7UIL0-F1
#
_cell.length_a   1.000
_cell.length_b   1.000
_cell.length_c   1.000
_cell.angle_alpha   90.00
_cell.angle_beta   90.00
_cell.angle_gamma   90.00
#
_symmetry.space_group_name_H-M   'P 1'
#
loop_
_entity.id
_entity.type
_entity.pdbx_description
1 polymer ?
#
loop_
_entity_poly.entity_id
_entity_poly.type
_entity_poly.pdbx_seq_one_letter_code
_entity_poly.pdbx_strand_id
1 'polypeptide(L)'
;MSRERKNFSNKPNNGRPGGQKPSFGKPSRSTSNDRRSNERSSDSRDRFESSDRKSSFGKSSRPNFSDNTQNKDRSFPFGKPSFASKGKKGGRDFDTRDKYENGDRKYVASKSYKKPYDRQAEQNDKIKGYILKRKLDKLSQQQERDTIRLNKYIANSGICSRREADELITQGLVEVNGKVVTEMGYQVQKTDRVVFDGQGITPEKPVYVLLNKPKGYISTTKDEKMRKTVMDLVANASPYRLYPVGRLDRSTTGVILLTNDGHLTKKLTHPSFNMKKIYHVTLDKKVSSADLEEIRKGIRLEEGVAEVDNVSFIEGKPKNEVGIEIHIGWNRVVRRIFQRLGYEVEALDRVMFAGLTKKNVKRGHWRILNDLEVNNLKML
;
A
#
# COMPACT_ATOMS: atom_id res chain seq x y z
N MET A 1 61.26 5.98 -29.46
CA MET A 1 61.78 6.96 -28.47
C MET A 1 60.73 8.03 -28.23
N SER A 2 60.79 8.64 -27.03
CA SER A 2 60.09 9.79 -26.44
C SER A 2 59.00 10.60 -27.18
N ARG A 3 57.99 11.00 -26.41
CA ARG A 3 56.92 11.98 -26.70
C ARG A 3 57.39 13.43 -26.44
N GLU A 4 56.44 14.37 -26.58
CA GLU A 4 56.36 15.72 -25.96
C GLU A 4 57.00 16.89 -26.74
N ARG A 5 56.50 18.15 -26.71
CA ARG A 5 55.18 18.79 -26.36
C ARG A 5 55.28 20.31 -26.62
N LYS A 6 54.14 21.04 -26.49
CA LYS A 6 54.02 22.47 -26.01
C LYS A 6 54.60 23.56 -26.94
N ASN A 7 54.33 24.86 -26.70
CA ASN A 7 53.07 25.59 -26.44
C ASN A 7 53.34 27.11 -26.64
N PHE A 8 52.29 27.92 -26.77
CA PHE A 8 52.36 29.37 -27.04
C PHE A 8 52.91 30.25 -25.89
N SER A 9 53.20 31.52 -26.23
CA SER A 9 54.13 32.42 -25.55
C SER A 9 53.52 33.63 -24.78
N ASN A 10 54.27 34.05 -23.76
CA ASN A 10 54.45 35.41 -23.19
C ASN A 10 53.31 36.42 -23.01
N LYS A 11 53.11 36.84 -21.74
CA LYS A 11 53.28 38.25 -21.31
C LYS A 11 53.42 38.38 -19.77
N PRO A 12 54.36 39.17 -19.23
CA PRO A 12 54.50 39.37 -17.79
C PRO A 12 54.00 40.73 -17.27
N ASN A 13 53.34 40.65 -16.10
CA ASN A 13 53.44 41.49 -14.90
C ASN A 13 53.36 43.03 -14.97
N ASN A 14 52.43 43.60 -14.19
CA ASN A 14 52.44 45.01 -13.78
C ASN A 14 51.88 45.10 -12.34
N GLY A 15 52.60 45.72 -11.41
CA GLY A 15 52.32 45.61 -9.96
C GLY A 15 51.54 46.79 -9.36
N ARG A 16 50.85 46.54 -8.23
CA ARG A 16 50.40 47.58 -7.27
C ARG A 16 50.17 46.96 -5.87
N PRO A 17 50.50 47.66 -4.77
CA PRO A 17 50.40 47.11 -3.41
C PRO A 17 49.20 47.63 -2.59
N GLY A 18 48.84 46.86 -1.55
CA GLY A 18 48.31 47.39 -0.28
C GLY A 18 46.79 47.63 -0.13
N GLY A 19 46.16 46.87 0.77
CA GLY A 19 44.80 47.13 1.25
C GLY A 19 44.37 46.12 2.33
N GLN A 20 44.11 46.57 3.55
CA GLN A 20 43.85 45.71 4.72
C GLN A 20 42.35 45.46 5.01
N LYS A 21 42.06 44.43 5.81
CA LYS A 21 40.71 44.04 6.27
C LYS A 21 40.14 45.01 7.31
N PRO A 22 38.80 45.16 7.42
CA PRO A 22 38.12 45.61 8.63
C PRO A 22 37.48 44.45 9.42
N SER A 23 37.34 44.62 10.74
CA SER A 23 36.79 43.64 11.68
C SER A 23 36.04 44.35 12.82
N PHE A 24 34.82 43.89 13.09
CA PHE A 24 34.00 44.06 14.31
C PHE A 24 33.89 45.43 15.00
N GLY A 25 32.64 45.96 15.03
CA GLY A 25 32.17 46.94 16.02
C GLY A 25 30.92 46.45 16.73
N LYS A 26 30.84 46.64 18.06
CA LYS A 26 29.64 46.47 18.89
C LYS A 26 29.06 47.85 19.26
N PRO A 27 27.75 47.99 19.47
CA PRO A 27 27.18 49.04 20.30
C PRO A 27 26.74 48.53 21.69
N SER A 28 26.36 49.43 22.60
CA SER A 28 26.17 49.20 24.04
C SER A 28 24.94 49.92 24.61
N ARG A 29 24.58 49.60 25.87
CA ARG A 29 23.55 50.24 26.74
C ARG A 29 22.08 49.93 26.37
N SER A 30 21.12 49.88 27.31
CA SER A 30 21.18 49.93 28.79
C SER A 30 19.94 49.26 29.44
N THR A 31 20.03 49.01 30.74
CA THR A 31 19.00 48.44 31.64
C THR A 31 17.73 49.29 31.81
N SER A 32 16.60 48.62 32.03
CA SER A 32 15.53 49.03 32.96
C SER A 32 14.82 47.80 33.53
N ASN A 33 14.44 47.85 34.81
CA ASN A 33 13.63 46.82 35.48
C ASN A 33 12.18 46.88 35.02
N ASP A 34 11.45 45.76 35.13
CA ASP A 34 10.28 45.78 36.01
C ASP A 34 9.94 44.40 36.62
N ARG A 35 9.28 44.43 37.79
CA ARG A 35 8.85 43.25 38.56
C ARG A 35 7.37 43.38 38.91
N ARG A 36 6.58 42.31 38.70
CA ARG A 36 5.38 41.86 39.46
C ARG A 36 4.82 40.62 38.73
N SER A 37 4.59 39.42 39.29
CA SER A 37 4.10 38.92 40.60
C SER A 37 2.57 38.88 40.73
N ASN A 38 2.05 37.67 40.98
CA ASN A 38 0.69 37.29 41.39
C ASN A 38 -0.45 37.54 40.37
N GLU A 39 -1.59 36.83 40.41
CA GLU A 39 -2.12 35.95 41.48
C GLU A 39 -2.93 34.76 40.96
N ARG A 40 -3.29 33.84 41.88
CA ARG A 40 -4.24 32.73 41.65
C ARG A 40 -5.67 33.24 41.81
N SER A 41 -6.64 32.59 41.18
CA SER A 41 -7.94 32.35 41.82
C SER A 41 -8.52 31.00 41.41
N SER A 42 -9.10 30.32 42.40
CA SER A 42 -9.85 29.07 42.30
C SER A 42 -11.31 29.33 42.65
N ASP A 43 -12.16 28.35 42.36
CA ASP A 43 -13.57 28.24 42.76
C ASP A 43 -14.55 29.30 42.27
N SER A 44 -15.58 28.81 41.58
CA SER A 44 -16.96 29.01 42.00
C SER A 44 -17.78 27.80 41.54
N ARG A 45 -18.11 26.93 42.51
CA ARG A 45 -19.30 26.08 42.39
C ARG A 45 -20.51 26.98 42.60
N ASP A 46 -21.55 26.79 41.80
CA ASP A 46 -22.90 26.99 42.32
C ASP A 46 -23.89 25.98 41.73
N ARG A 47 -24.96 25.78 42.48
CA ARG A 47 -25.85 24.62 42.47
C ARG A 47 -27.26 25.14 42.69
N PHE A 48 -28.26 24.68 41.93
CA PHE A 48 -29.66 24.51 42.35
C PHE A 48 -30.40 23.77 41.21
N GLU A 49 -30.93 22.58 41.49
CA GLU A 49 -32.39 22.26 41.51
C GLU A 49 -33.08 22.31 40.13
N SER A 50 -33.51 21.18 39.55
CA SER A 50 -34.58 20.25 39.97
C SER A 50 -35.93 20.61 39.30
N SER A 51 -36.37 19.76 38.37
CA SER A 51 -37.80 19.57 38.11
C SER A 51 -38.07 18.16 37.58
N ASP A 52 -38.94 17.44 38.29
CA ASP A 52 -39.43 16.12 37.92
C ASP A 52 -40.11 16.09 36.53
N ARG A 53 -40.05 14.92 35.87
CA ARG A 53 -41.28 14.30 35.35
C ARG A 53 -41.17 12.78 35.25
N LYS A 54 -42.05 12.11 36.00
CA LYS A 54 -42.27 10.66 36.02
C LYS A 54 -42.87 10.18 34.69
N SER A 55 -42.54 8.94 34.31
CA SER A 55 -43.58 7.96 33.94
C SER A 55 -43.21 6.58 34.49
N SER A 56 -44.23 5.78 34.77
CA SER A 56 -44.16 4.52 35.53
C SER A 56 -44.78 3.38 34.70
N PHE A 57 -44.76 2.17 35.26
CA PHE A 57 -45.35 0.91 34.77
C PHE A 57 -44.56 0.20 33.64
N GLY A 58 -44.39 -1.12 33.68
CA GLY A 58 -44.83 -2.09 34.70
C GLY A 58 -44.20 -3.48 34.54
N LYS A 59 -44.32 -4.32 35.58
CA LYS A 59 -43.85 -5.72 35.59
C LYS A 59 -44.84 -6.65 34.89
N SER A 60 -44.31 -7.61 34.11
CA SER A 60 -44.83 -8.98 33.98
C SER A 60 -43.71 -9.85 33.38
N SER A 61 -43.18 -10.86 34.07
CA SER A 61 -43.75 -12.18 34.42
C SER A 61 -43.52 -13.23 33.32
N ARG A 62 -42.85 -14.33 33.72
CA ARG A 62 -42.75 -15.58 32.96
C ARG A 62 -44.15 -16.13 32.62
N PRO A 63 -44.22 -17.06 31.65
CA PRO A 63 -44.70 -18.38 32.05
C PRO A 63 -43.70 -19.51 31.71
N ASN A 64 -43.99 -20.68 32.28
CA ASN A 64 -43.19 -21.90 32.22
C ASN A 64 -44.16 -23.07 31.96
N PHE A 65 -43.62 -24.21 31.52
CA PHE A 65 -44.11 -25.59 31.78
C PHE A 65 -45.11 -26.32 30.84
N SER A 66 -44.75 -27.58 30.54
CA SER A 66 -45.56 -28.80 30.20
C SER A 66 -46.57 -28.76 29.04
N ASP A 67 -46.90 -29.87 28.35
CA ASP A 67 -46.60 -31.31 28.45
C ASP A 67 -46.58 -31.89 27.00
N ASN A 68 -46.24 -33.14 26.64
CA ASN A 68 -46.57 -34.43 27.25
C ASN A 68 -45.63 -35.56 26.76
N THR A 69 -45.65 -36.65 27.50
CA THR A 69 -44.94 -37.93 27.37
C THR A 69 -44.99 -38.68 26.04
N GLN A 70 -43.93 -39.45 25.73
CA GLN A 70 -44.01 -40.91 25.64
C GLN A 70 -42.63 -41.61 25.80
N ASN A 71 -42.61 -42.65 26.65
CA ASN A 71 -41.61 -43.74 26.69
C ASN A 71 -41.46 -44.40 25.29
N LYS A 72 -40.40 -45.08 24.84
CA LYS A 72 -39.23 -45.82 25.43
C LYS A 72 -38.25 -46.15 24.26
N ASP A 73 -37.01 -46.65 24.36
CA ASP A 73 -36.04 -46.99 25.43
C ASP A 73 -34.60 -47.00 24.80
N ARG A 74 -33.60 -47.57 25.49
CA ARG A 74 -32.32 -48.24 25.09
C ARG A 74 -32.00 -48.47 23.58
N SER A 75 -30.75 -48.44 23.07
CA SER A 75 -29.41 -48.50 23.72
C SER A 75 -28.18 -48.39 22.76
N PHE A 76 -27.04 -47.85 23.26
CA PHE A 76 -25.62 -48.17 22.91
C PHE A 76 -25.09 -47.82 21.47
N PRO A 77 -23.76 -47.83 21.18
CA PRO A 77 -23.01 -46.55 21.08
C PRO A 77 -22.05 -46.39 19.87
N PHE A 78 -21.39 -45.22 19.82
CA PHE A 78 -20.15 -44.85 19.10
C PHE A 78 -19.46 -45.85 18.13
N GLY A 79 -19.24 -45.40 16.89
CA GLY A 79 -18.22 -45.95 15.98
C GLY A 79 -17.90 -45.01 14.81
N LYS A 80 -16.68 -44.46 14.76
CA LYS A 80 -16.14 -43.77 13.57
C LYS A 80 -15.76 -44.80 12.49
N PRO A 81 -15.64 -44.37 11.22
CA PRO A 81 -14.56 -44.90 10.39
C PRO A 81 -13.67 -43.81 9.79
N SER A 82 -12.36 -44.04 9.91
CA SER A 82 -11.29 -43.36 9.19
C SER A 82 -11.07 -43.99 7.80
N PHE A 83 -10.61 -43.18 6.83
CA PHE A 83 -10.08 -43.69 5.56
C PHE A 83 -8.68 -44.31 5.75
N ALA A 84 -8.42 -45.49 5.17
CA ALA A 84 -7.22 -45.78 4.34
C ALA A 84 -7.11 -47.26 3.88
N SER A 85 -6.77 -47.47 2.58
CA SER A 85 -6.07 -48.64 2.01
C SER A 85 -6.81 -50.01 2.04
N LYS A 86 -6.78 -50.90 1.03
CA LYS A 86 -5.74 -51.27 0.05
C LYS A 86 -6.31 -52.35 -0.92
N GLY A 87 -5.77 -52.51 -2.14
CA GLY A 87 -5.93 -53.77 -2.93
C GLY A 87 -6.36 -53.61 -4.40
N LYS A 88 -5.63 -54.23 -5.34
CA LYS A 88 -5.83 -54.19 -6.81
C LYS A 88 -6.29 -55.55 -7.40
N LYS A 89 -7.06 -55.50 -8.50
CA LYS A 89 -6.95 -56.26 -9.79
C LYS A 89 -8.28 -56.08 -10.55
N GLY A 90 -8.38 -55.94 -11.87
CA GLY A 90 -7.51 -55.66 -13.03
C GLY A 90 -8.45 -55.14 -14.15
N GLY A 91 -8.08 -54.48 -15.24
CA GLY A 91 -6.89 -54.60 -16.08
C GLY A 91 -7.34 -54.93 -17.51
N ARG A 92 -7.35 -53.93 -18.42
CA ARG A 92 -7.16 -54.06 -19.88
C ARG A 92 -7.14 -52.68 -20.56
N ASP A 93 -5.91 -52.22 -20.77
CA ASP A 93 -5.33 -51.66 -21.99
C ASP A 93 -6.22 -50.83 -22.93
N PHE A 94 -5.84 -49.56 -23.10
CA PHE A 94 -6.35 -48.63 -24.11
C PHE A 94 -5.26 -48.45 -25.17
N ASP A 95 -5.29 -49.26 -26.23
CA ASP A 95 -4.31 -49.18 -27.30
C ASP A 95 -4.80 -48.25 -28.43
N THR A 96 -3.94 -47.30 -28.80
CA THR A 96 -4.25 -46.26 -29.78
C THR A 96 -3.73 -46.61 -31.16
N ARG A 97 -4.62 -46.84 -32.14
CA ARG A 97 -4.48 -46.33 -33.52
C ARG A 97 -5.71 -46.60 -34.41
N ASP A 98 -5.67 -46.01 -35.60
CA ASP A 98 -6.48 -46.33 -36.78
C ASP A 98 -7.98 -45.99 -36.76
N LYS A 99 -8.30 -44.71 -37.04
CA LYS A 99 -8.65 -44.26 -38.42
C LYS A 99 -9.30 -42.88 -38.42
N TYR A 100 -8.56 -41.90 -38.97
CA TYR A 100 -9.18 -40.85 -39.78
C TYR A 100 -9.39 -41.40 -41.18
N GLU A 101 -10.62 -41.62 -41.60
CA GLU A 101 -10.98 -41.76 -43.02
C GLU A 101 -12.48 -41.48 -43.22
N ASN A 102 -12.84 -41.05 -44.43
CA ASN A 102 -14.17 -40.54 -44.77
C ASN A 102 -15.31 -41.54 -44.52
N GLY A 103 -16.46 -41.06 -44.06
CA GLY A 103 -17.68 -41.86 -43.99
C GLY A 103 -18.89 -41.11 -43.43
N ASP A 104 -19.95 -41.01 -44.23
CA ASP A 104 -21.18 -40.29 -43.90
C ASP A 104 -21.85 -40.76 -42.60
N ARG A 105 -21.83 -39.91 -41.56
CA ARG A 105 -22.71 -40.08 -40.41
C ARG A 105 -24.10 -39.53 -40.72
N LYS A 106 -24.93 -40.42 -41.26
CA LYS A 106 -26.38 -40.24 -41.43
C LYS A 106 -26.99 -39.54 -40.20
N TYR A 107 -27.68 -38.43 -40.44
CA TYR A 107 -28.49 -37.74 -39.44
C TYR A 107 -29.64 -38.66 -38.99
N VAL A 108 -29.49 -39.32 -37.84
CA VAL A 108 -30.61 -40.00 -37.18
C VAL A 108 -31.41 -38.93 -36.44
N ALA A 109 -32.60 -38.59 -36.97
CA ALA A 109 -33.44 -37.56 -36.42
C ALA A 109 -33.96 -37.95 -35.02
N SER A 110 -33.29 -37.46 -33.97
CA SER A 110 -33.73 -37.64 -32.59
C SER A 110 -35.00 -36.82 -32.34
N LYS A 111 -36.03 -37.48 -31.79
CA LYS A 111 -37.36 -36.92 -31.54
C LYS A 111 -37.28 -35.57 -30.82
N SER A 112 -37.89 -34.55 -31.44
CA SER A 112 -37.96 -33.19 -30.89
C SER A 112 -38.86 -33.14 -29.66
N TYR A 113 -38.24 -33.27 -28.47
CA TYR A 113 -38.89 -32.97 -27.20
C TYR A 113 -39.15 -31.45 -27.12
N LYS A 114 -40.36 -31.03 -27.47
CA LYS A 114 -40.82 -29.65 -27.22
C LYS A 114 -40.80 -29.40 -25.71
N LYS A 115 -39.80 -28.65 -25.23
CA LYS A 115 -39.85 -28.06 -23.89
C LYS A 115 -41.15 -27.24 -23.74
N PRO A 116 -41.84 -27.31 -22.59
CA PRO A 116 -43.01 -26.48 -22.35
C PRO A 116 -42.62 -24.99 -22.41
N TYR A 117 -43.49 -24.19 -23.01
CA TYR A 117 -43.26 -22.76 -23.25
C TYR A 117 -43.47 -21.96 -21.95
N ASP A 118 -42.38 -21.81 -21.18
CA ASP A 118 -42.37 -20.99 -19.98
C ASP A 118 -42.13 -19.51 -20.34
N ARG A 119 -43.20 -18.72 -20.21
CA ARG A 119 -43.22 -17.28 -20.52
C ARG A 119 -42.33 -16.46 -19.57
N GLN A 120 -42.06 -16.94 -18.35
CA GLN A 120 -41.15 -16.30 -17.40
C GLN A 120 -39.68 -16.61 -17.74
N ALA A 121 -39.39 -17.82 -18.24
CA ALA A 121 -38.04 -18.16 -18.72
C ALA A 121 -37.65 -17.26 -19.92
N GLU A 122 -38.55 -17.04 -20.87
CA GLU A 122 -38.27 -16.20 -22.05
C GLU A 122 -38.07 -14.72 -21.68
N GLN A 123 -38.82 -14.19 -20.70
CA GLN A 123 -38.55 -12.85 -20.16
C GLN A 123 -37.19 -12.77 -19.46
N ASN A 124 -36.86 -13.76 -18.63
CA ASN A 124 -35.57 -13.81 -17.94
C ASN A 124 -34.38 -13.89 -18.91
N ASP A 125 -34.49 -14.64 -20.00
CA ASP A 125 -33.41 -14.72 -21.00
C ASP A 125 -33.32 -13.45 -21.87
N LYS A 126 -34.44 -12.75 -22.13
CA LYS A 126 -34.41 -11.40 -22.72
C LYS A 126 -33.75 -10.38 -21.78
N ILE A 127 -34.01 -10.45 -20.47
CA ILE A 127 -33.36 -9.60 -19.46
C ILE A 127 -31.86 -9.90 -19.38
N LYS A 128 -31.45 -11.18 -19.31
CA LYS A 128 -30.03 -11.57 -19.38
C LYS A 128 -29.37 -11.10 -20.66
N GLY A 129 -30.03 -11.21 -21.81
CA GLY A 129 -29.56 -10.72 -23.10
C GLY A 129 -29.34 -9.20 -23.11
N TYR A 130 -30.27 -8.43 -22.54
CA TYR A 130 -30.12 -6.98 -22.37
C TYR A 130 -28.99 -6.61 -21.41
N ILE A 131 -28.84 -7.31 -20.28
CA ILE A 131 -27.74 -7.09 -19.33
C ILE A 131 -26.40 -7.44 -19.97
N LEU A 132 -26.32 -8.57 -20.67
CA LEU A 132 -25.10 -9.01 -21.37
C LEU A 132 -24.74 -8.03 -22.50
N LYS A 133 -25.71 -7.61 -23.32
CA LYS A 133 -25.51 -6.59 -24.35
C LYS A 133 -25.02 -5.28 -23.74
N ARG A 134 -25.66 -4.77 -22.68
CA ARG A 134 -25.23 -3.54 -21.99
C ARG A 134 -23.86 -3.68 -21.32
N LYS A 135 -23.45 -4.89 -20.95
CA LYS A 135 -22.10 -5.20 -20.45
C LYS A 135 -21.09 -5.25 -21.60
N LEU A 136 -21.46 -5.81 -22.75
CA LEU A 136 -20.67 -5.84 -23.98
C LEU A 136 -20.49 -4.43 -24.55
N ASP A 137 -21.55 -3.61 -24.57
CA ASP A 137 -21.55 -2.21 -25.02
C ASP A 137 -20.69 -1.34 -24.10
N LYS A 138 -20.66 -1.62 -22.78
CA LYS A 138 -19.71 -0.99 -21.85
C LYS A 138 -18.27 -1.44 -22.11
N LEU A 139 -18.04 -2.71 -22.45
CA LEU A 139 -16.72 -3.25 -22.79
C LEU A 139 -16.21 -2.73 -24.15
N SER A 140 -17.09 -2.50 -25.12
CA SER A 140 -16.73 -1.93 -26.43
C SER A 140 -16.58 -0.41 -26.38
N GLN A 141 -17.37 0.31 -25.56
CA GLN A 141 -17.08 1.71 -25.21
C GLN A 141 -15.81 1.86 -24.34
N GLN A 142 -15.33 0.78 -23.73
CA GLN A 142 -14.00 0.67 -23.14
C GLN A 142 -12.91 0.28 -24.17
N GLN A 143 -13.14 0.46 -25.47
CA GLN A 143 -12.04 0.59 -26.43
C GLN A 143 -11.17 1.78 -26.04
N GLU A 144 -10.06 1.42 -25.40
CA GLU A 144 -8.86 2.17 -25.06
C GLU A 144 -8.75 3.58 -25.67
N ARG A 145 -9.41 4.55 -25.02
CA ARG A 145 -8.75 5.83 -24.80
C ARG A 145 -7.60 5.57 -23.84
N ASP A 146 -6.46 5.14 -24.39
CA ASP A 146 -5.19 5.00 -23.67
C ASP A 146 -4.58 6.40 -23.44
N THR A 147 -5.39 7.23 -22.79
CA THR A 147 -5.15 8.63 -22.54
C THR A 147 -4.65 8.82 -21.11
N ILE A 148 -3.64 9.65 -20.97
CA ILE A 148 -2.99 9.96 -19.71
C ILE A 148 -3.25 11.45 -19.43
N ARG A 149 -3.74 11.78 -18.22
CA ARG A 149 -3.87 13.19 -17.81
C ARG A 149 -2.50 13.88 -17.93
N LEU A 150 -2.43 15.06 -18.54
CA LEU A 150 -1.18 15.78 -18.83
C LEU A 150 -0.27 15.92 -17.60
N ASN A 151 -0.84 16.25 -16.43
CA ASN A 151 -0.11 16.33 -15.16
C ASN A 151 0.57 15.01 -14.72
N LYS A 152 0.04 13.86 -15.14
CA LYS A 152 0.61 12.53 -14.89
C LYS A 152 1.67 12.20 -15.95
N TYR A 153 1.49 12.64 -17.19
CA TYR A 153 2.49 12.48 -18.25
C TYR A 153 3.78 13.24 -17.90
N ILE A 154 3.67 14.52 -17.54
CA ILE A 154 4.81 15.37 -17.14
C ILE A 154 5.51 14.78 -15.91
N ALA A 155 4.76 14.39 -14.88
CA ALA A 155 5.35 13.82 -13.66
C ALA A 155 6.00 12.45 -13.90
N ASN A 156 5.47 11.63 -14.81
CA ASN A 156 6.09 10.38 -15.25
C ASN A 156 7.33 10.62 -16.14
N SER A 157 7.52 11.82 -16.67
CA SER A 157 8.71 12.22 -17.46
C SER A 157 9.84 12.77 -16.57
N GLY A 158 9.78 12.54 -15.25
CA GLY A 158 10.82 12.94 -14.29
C GLY A 158 10.83 14.42 -13.86
N ILE A 159 10.27 15.31 -14.69
CA ILE A 159 10.35 16.78 -14.58
C ILE A 159 10.00 17.31 -13.17
N CYS A 160 8.83 16.94 -12.64
CA CYS A 160 8.31 17.48 -11.38
C CYS A 160 7.28 16.53 -10.76
N SER A 161 6.73 16.86 -9.58
CA SER A 161 5.61 16.11 -9.00
C SER A 161 4.30 16.43 -9.72
N ARG A 162 3.27 15.59 -9.54
CA ARG A 162 1.95 15.84 -10.19
C ARG A 162 1.28 17.17 -9.82
N ARG A 163 1.61 17.76 -8.66
CA ARG A 163 1.07 19.05 -8.23
C ARG A 163 1.82 20.22 -8.86
N GLU A 164 3.15 20.15 -8.83
CA GLU A 164 4.02 21.09 -9.56
C GLU A 164 3.70 21.04 -11.08
N ALA A 165 3.37 19.87 -11.64
CA ALA A 165 2.94 19.76 -13.03
C ALA A 165 1.61 20.49 -13.32
N ASP A 166 0.65 20.47 -12.40
CA ASP A 166 -0.60 21.24 -12.52
C ASP A 166 -0.33 22.77 -12.48
N GLU A 167 0.63 23.21 -11.66
CA GLU A 167 1.08 24.61 -11.60
C GLU A 167 1.75 25.04 -12.93
N LEU A 168 2.65 24.22 -13.47
CA LEU A 168 3.34 24.49 -14.75
C LEU A 168 2.39 24.51 -15.95
N ILE A 169 1.37 23.63 -15.98
CA ILE A 169 0.28 23.67 -16.96
C ILE A 169 -0.47 25.00 -16.85
N THR A 170 -0.89 25.39 -15.63
CA THR A 170 -1.66 26.62 -15.39
C THR A 170 -0.88 27.88 -15.81
N GLN A 171 0.46 27.87 -15.69
CA GLN A 171 1.36 28.93 -16.14
C GLN A 171 1.58 28.98 -17.67
N GLY A 172 1.06 28.01 -18.43
CA GLY A 172 1.24 27.94 -19.88
C GLY A 172 2.63 27.48 -20.33
N LEU A 173 3.41 26.84 -19.46
CA LEU A 173 4.77 26.36 -19.75
C LEU A 173 4.81 24.99 -20.47
N VAL A 174 3.64 24.49 -20.88
CA VAL A 174 3.47 23.16 -21.48
C VAL A 174 2.69 23.28 -22.78
N GLU A 175 3.23 22.67 -23.84
CA GLU A 175 2.56 22.53 -25.12
C GLU A 175 2.23 21.06 -25.42
N VAL A 176 1.10 20.85 -26.09
CA VAL A 176 0.73 19.56 -26.69
C VAL A 176 0.50 19.77 -28.17
N ASN A 177 1.22 19.04 -29.01
CA ASN A 177 1.15 19.13 -30.48
C ASN A 177 1.29 20.58 -31.01
N GLY A 178 2.17 21.38 -30.38
CA GLY A 178 2.44 22.78 -30.75
C GLY A 178 1.37 23.79 -30.30
N LYS A 179 0.48 23.42 -29.37
CA LYS A 179 -0.48 24.33 -28.73
C LYS A 179 -0.24 24.39 -27.24
N VAL A 180 -0.09 25.60 -26.69
CA VAL A 180 -0.02 25.81 -25.23
C VAL A 180 -1.31 25.31 -24.59
N VAL A 181 -1.18 24.49 -23.53
CA VAL A 181 -2.31 23.94 -22.78
C VAL A 181 -2.27 24.48 -21.36
N THR A 182 -3.30 25.23 -20.99
CA THR A 182 -3.55 25.71 -19.62
C THR A 182 -4.70 24.97 -18.93
N GLU A 183 -5.40 24.07 -19.63
CA GLU A 183 -6.59 23.39 -19.11
C GLU A 183 -6.24 22.31 -18.07
N MET A 184 -6.76 22.52 -16.86
CA MET A 184 -6.55 21.67 -15.69
C MET A 184 -7.25 20.30 -15.78
N GLY A 185 -6.67 19.39 -16.55
CA GLY A 185 -7.17 18.03 -16.71
C GLY A 185 -7.21 17.51 -18.13
N TYR A 186 -6.66 18.30 -19.05
CA TYR A 186 -6.29 17.86 -20.38
C TYR A 186 -5.69 16.45 -20.39
N GLN A 187 -6.07 15.66 -21.38
CA GLN A 187 -5.61 14.28 -21.55
C GLN A 187 -4.81 14.17 -22.85
N VAL A 188 -3.64 13.55 -22.76
CA VAL A 188 -2.77 13.26 -23.90
C VAL A 188 -2.84 11.78 -24.27
N GLN A 189 -2.84 11.50 -25.56
CA GLN A 189 -2.68 10.16 -26.13
C GLN A 189 -1.19 9.79 -26.19
N LYS A 190 -0.89 8.50 -26.32
CA LYS A 190 0.50 8.01 -26.49
C LYS A 190 1.20 8.57 -27.74
N THR A 191 0.42 9.00 -28.74
CA THR A 191 0.89 9.60 -29.99
C THR A 191 1.14 11.11 -29.91
N ASP A 192 0.67 11.78 -28.85
CA ASP A 192 0.78 13.24 -28.72
C ASP A 192 2.21 13.64 -28.34
N ARG A 193 2.72 14.67 -28.99
CA ARG A 193 4.01 15.29 -28.67
C ARG A 193 3.81 16.33 -27.58
N VAL A 194 4.23 16.01 -26.36
CA VAL A 194 4.27 16.94 -25.23
C VAL A 194 5.62 17.64 -25.18
N VAL A 195 5.60 18.96 -25.04
CA VAL A 195 6.78 19.81 -24.94
C VAL A 195 6.71 20.63 -23.65
N PHE A 196 7.82 20.72 -22.93
CA PHE A 196 8.00 21.54 -21.74
C PHE A 196 9.27 22.37 -21.93
N ASP A 197 9.18 23.69 -21.75
CA ASP A 197 10.29 24.64 -21.93
C ASP A 197 11.06 24.43 -23.27
N GLY A 198 10.30 24.30 -24.37
CA GLY A 198 10.83 24.02 -25.72
C GLY A 198 11.37 22.60 -25.95
N GLN A 199 11.51 21.76 -24.92
CA GLN A 199 12.02 20.40 -25.03
C GLN A 199 10.91 19.35 -25.07
N GLY A 200 11.00 18.40 -26.01
CA GLY A 200 10.08 17.27 -26.08
C GLY A 200 10.31 16.30 -24.93
N ILE A 201 9.29 16.07 -24.11
CA ILE A 201 9.36 15.17 -22.96
C ILE A 201 8.69 13.83 -23.25
N THR A 202 9.21 12.75 -22.69
CA THR A 202 8.61 11.41 -22.77
C THR A 202 8.63 10.72 -21.41
N PRO A 203 7.66 9.84 -21.10
CA PRO A 203 7.62 9.15 -19.81
C PRO A 203 8.83 8.24 -19.60
N GLU A 204 9.42 8.29 -18.40
CA GLU A 204 10.55 7.46 -18.00
C GLU A 204 10.17 5.97 -17.96
N LYS A 205 11.19 5.10 -18.11
CA LYS A 205 11.00 3.65 -17.91
C LYS A 205 10.74 3.36 -16.42
N PRO A 206 9.81 2.45 -16.08
CA PRO A 206 9.53 2.10 -14.70
C PRO A 206 10.70 1.33 -14.08
N VAL A 207 11.19 1.79 -12.94
CA VAL A 207 12.27 1.17 -12.16
C VAL A 207 11.78 0.86 -10.75
N TYR A 208 12.22 -0.27 -10.19
CA TYR A 208 11.76 -0.78 -8.90
C TYR A 208 12.95 -1.13 -8.02
N VAL A 209 13.15 -0.39 -6.93
CA VAL A 209 14.29 -0.50 -6.02
C VAL A 209 13.82 -0.96 -4.65
N LEU A 210 14.33 -2.10 -4.19
CA LEU A 210 14.05 -2.65 -2.87
C LEU A 210 15.14 -2.24 -1.89
N LEU A 211 14.82 -1.32 -0.97
CA LEU A 211 15.71 -0.83 0.07
C LEU A 211 15.45 -1.57 1.39
N ASN A 212 16.52 -2.03 2.07
CA ASN A 212 16.43 -2.47 3.45
C ASN A 212 16.75 -1.29 4.40
N LYS A 213 15.72 -0.48 4.67
CA LYS A 213 15.81 0.81 5.37
C LYS A 213 16.45 0.68 6.76
N PRO A 214 17.50 1.47 7.08
CA PRO A 214 18.08 1.59 8.42
C PRO A 214 17.27 2.52 9.35
N LYS A 215 17.57 2.43 10.65
CA LYS A 215 17.02 3.31 11.69
C LYS A 215 17.59 4.72 11.49
N GLY A 216 16.80 5.76 11.82
CA GLY A 216 17.22 7.17 11.77
C GLY A 216 16.84 7.92 10.51
N TYR A 217 16.53 7.22 9.41
CA TYR A 217 16.14 7.79 8.11
C TYR A 217 14.61 7.92 7.97
N ILE A 218 14.13 8.93 7.24
CA ILE A 218 12.70 9.17 6.99
C ILE A 218 12.26 8.82 5.56
N SER A 219 11.02 8.35 5.41
CA SER A 219 10.44 7.93 4.13
C SER A 219 9.70 9.10 3.44
N THR A 220 10.44 10.13 3.03
CA THR A 220 9.94 11.29 2.27
C THR A 220 10.86 11.60 1.09
N THR A 221 10.35 12.27 0.07
CA THR A 221 11.12 12.78 -1.09
C THR A 221 11.74 14.16 -0.84
N LYS A 222 11.14 14.96 0.06
CA LYS A 222 11.61 16.30 0.46
C LYS A 222 11.50 16.42 1.97
N ASP A 223 12.51 16.96 2.63
CA ASP A 223 12.50 17.24 4.07
C ASP A 223 12.86 18.69 4.36
N GLU A 224 12.02 19.35 5.14
CA GLU A 224 12.19 20.77 5.54
C GLU A 224 13.22 20.94 6.68
N LYS A 225 13.57 19.85 7.38
CA LYS A 225 14.38 19.88 8.61
C LYS A 225 15.76 19.23 8.42
N MET A 226 16.22 19.12 7.17
CA MET A 226 17.54 18.57 6.79
C MET A 226 17.84 17.18 7.41
N ARG A 227 16.80 16.35 7.61
CA ARG A 227 16.93 15.00 8.16
C ARG A 227 17.25 14.01 7.06
N LYS A 228 18.11 13.03 7.35
CA LYS A 228 18.47 11.97 6.40
C LYS A 228 17.25 11.23 5.86
N THR A 229 17.13 11.13 4.54
CA THR A 229 15.97 10.55 3.84
C THR A 229 16.31 9.20 3.19
N VAL A 230 15.30 8.39 2.88
CA VAL A 230 15.51 7.18 2.08
C VAL A 230 16.06 7.47 0.68
N MET A 231 15.88 8.70 0.17
CA MET A 231 16.42 9.11 -1.14
C MET A 231 17.94 9.18 -1.12
N ASP A 232 18.54 9.66 -0.01
CA ASP A 232 19.99 9.73 0.20
C ASP A 232 20.65 8.34 0.03
N LEU A 233 19.94 7.27 0.42
CA LEU A 233 20.41 5.89 0.35
C LEU A 233 20.31 5.29 -1.06
N VAL A 234 19.41 5.81 -1.91
CA VAL A 234 19.14 5.31 -3.28
C VAL A 234 19.54 6.29 -4.37
N ALA A 235 20.28 7.36 -4.05
CA ALA A 235 20.64 8.43 -4.98
C ALA A 235 21.30 7.90 -6.27
N ASN A 236 22.10 6.83 -6.17
CA ASN A 236 22.79 6.19 -7.29
C ASN A 236 22.07 4.91 -7.79
N ALA A 237 20.79 4.70 -7.44
CA ALA A 237 20.06 3.47 -7.78
C ALA A 237 19.37 3.51 -9.15
N SER A 238 19.14 4.71 -9.69
CA SER A 238 18.52 4.92 -10.99
C SER A 238 18.87 6.32 -11.51
N PRO A 239 18.99 6.53 -12.83
CA PRO A 239 19.00 7.89 -13.40
C PRO A 239 17.64 8.60 -13.29
N TYR A 240 16.57 7.85 -12.98
CA TYR A 240 15.19 8.34 -12.95
C TYR A 240 14.74 8.74 -11.55
N ARG A 241 13.74 9.62 -11.47
CA ARG A 241 13.23 10.16 -10.19
C ARG A 241 12.34 9.16 -9.44
N LEU A 242 12.92 8.44 -8.49
CA LEU A 242 12.19 7.49 -7.63
C LEU A 242 11.44 8.18 -6.47
N TYR A 243 10.44 7.49 -5.92
CA TYR A 243 9.76 7.86 -4.66
C TYR A 243 9.34 6.61 -3.86
N PRO A 244 9.21 6.71 -2.53
CA PRO A 244 8.90 5.57 -1.67
C PRO A 244 7.44 5.10 -1.80
N VAL A 245 7.26 3.78 -1.90
CA VAL A 245 5.96 3.10 -1.90
C VAL A 245 5.48 2.95 -0.45
N GLY A 246 4.65 3.89 -0.04
CA GLY A 246 4.20 4.01 1.35
C GLY A 246 5.29 4.57 2.25
N ARG A 247 5.17 4.37 3.57
CA ARG A 247 6.06 4.96 4.57
C ARG A 247 6.48 3.95 5.62
N LEU A 248 7.70 4.10 6.12
CA LEU A 248 8.17 3.56 7.39
C LEU A 248 8.63 4.71 8.30
N ASP A 249 8.31 4.62 9.60
CA ASP A 249 8.72 5.62 10.59
C ASP A 249 10.24 5.74 10.68
N ARG A 250 10.72 6.86 11.26
CA ARG A 250 12.15 7.11 11.45
C ARG A 250 12.84 6.01 12.28
N SER A 251 12.18 5.51 13.31
CA SER A 251 12.67 4.44 14.19
C SER A 251 12.47 3.03 13.60
N THR A 252 11.59 2.87 12.63
CA THR A 252 11.23 1.59 12.02
C THR A 252 12.20 1.24 10.89
N THR A 253 12.63 -0.01 10.85
CA THR A 253 13.58 -0.55 9.86
C THR A 253 12.90 -1.50 8.88
N GLY A 254 13.60 -1.93 7.84
CA GLY A 254 13.18 -3.06 7.00
C GLY A 254 12.84 -2.71 5.56
N VAL A 255 12.17 -3.64 4.90
CA VAL A 255 11.85 -3.57 3.47
C VAL A 255 11.02 -2.33 3.16
N ILE A 256 11.47 -1.52 2.20
CA ILE A 256 10.65 -0.50 1.53
C ILE A 256 10.96 -0.51 0.04
N LEU A 257 9.91 -0.49 -0.78
CA LEU A 257 10.02 -0.37 -2.22
C LEU A 257 10.07 1.11 -2.59
N LEU A 258 10.88 1.48 -3.58
CA LEU A 258 10.88 2.79 -4.22
C LEU A 258 10.74 2.59 -5.73
N THR A 259 9.98 3.46 -6.38
CA THR A 259 9.72 3.37 -7.83
C THR A 259 9.34 4.73 -8.41
N ASN A 260 9.41 4.88 -9.73
CA ASN A 260 8.74 5.94 -10.48
C ASN A 260 7.36 5.49 -11.05
N ASP A 261 6.96 4.22 -10.90
CA ASP A 261 5.63 3.73 -11.29
C ASP A 261 4.53 4.14 -10.28
N GLY A 262 3.77 5.17 -10.65
CA GLY A 262 2.68 5.70 -9.84
C GLY A 262 1.42 4.81 -9.83
N HIS A 263 1.26 3.93 -10.83
CA HIS A 263 0.15 2.99 -10.90
C HIS A 263 0.38 1.85 -9.90
N LEU A 264 1.55 1.22 -9.94
CA LEU A 264 1.91 0.20 -8.96
C LEU A 264 1.98 0.79 -7.55
N THR A 265 2.50 2.01 -7.38
CA THR A 265 2.51 2.69 -6.07
C THR A 265 1.10 2.84 -5.50
N LYS A 266 0.11 3.27 -6.30
CA LYS A 266 -1.30 3.35 -5.85
C LYS A 266 -1.82 1.96 -5.44
N LYS A 267 -1.59 0.94 -6.27
CA LYS A 267 -2.02 -0.44 -6.03
C LYS A 267 -1.44 -1.01 -4.72
N LEU A 268 -0.16 -0.80 -4.47
CA LEU A 268 0.55 -1.32 -3.30
C LEU A 268 0.28 -0.55 -1.98
N THR A 269 -0.35 0.64 -2.05
CA THR A 269 -0.52 1.52 -0.87
C THR A 269 -1.97 1.82 -0.51
N HIS A 270 -2.90 1.73 -1.47
CA HIS A 270 -4.30 2.06 -1.23
C HIS A 270 -4.99 0.95 -0.40
N PRO A 271 -5.76 1.29 0.66
CA PRO A 271 -6.30 0.29 1.58
C PRO A 271 -7.12 -0.82 0.91
N SER A 272 -7.89 -0.52 -0.14
CA SER A 272 -8.77 -1.48 -0.82
C SER A 272 -8.08 -2.72 -1.41
N PHE A 273 -6.75 -2.71 -1.56
CA PHE A 273 -5.99 -3.85 -2.08
C PHE A 273 -5.44 -4.76 -0.97
N ASN A 274 -5.67 -4.44 0.32
CA ASN A 274 -5.29 -5.25 1.48
C ASN A 274 -3.85 -5.81 1.42
N MET A 275 -2.90 -4.93 1.06
CA MET A 275 -1.50 -5.30 0.83
C MET A 275 -0.78 -5.68 2.13
N LYS A 276 -0.62 -6.99 2.31
CA LYS A 276 0.03 -7.66 3.44
C LYS A 276 1.45 -7.14 3.70
N LYS A 277 1.73 -6.87 4.97
CA LYS A 277 3.05 -6.51 5.52
C LYS A 277 3.31 -7.41 6.72
N ILE A 278 4.50 -8.01 6.79
CA ILE A 278 4.94 -8.75 7.97
C ILE A 278 6.02 -7.94 8.69
N TYR A 279 5.84 -7.76 9.99
CA TYR A 279 6.79 -7.10 10.88
C TYR A 279 7.31 -8.11 11.90
N HIS A 280 8.60 -7.99 12.21
CA HIS A 280 9.17 -8.49 13.43
C HIS A 280 9.18 -7.34 14.44
N VAL A 281 8.56 -7.57 15.59
CA VAL A 281 8.43 -6.66 16.74
C VAL A 281 9.29 -7.18 17.89
N THR A 282 10.08 -6.31 18.50
CA THR A 282 10.78 -6.59 19.77
C THR A 282 10.24 -5.66 20.84
N LEU A 283 9.93 -6.22 22.00
CA LEU A 283 9.20 -5.57 23.09
C LEU A 283 10.02 -5.53 24.38
N ASP A 284 9.69 -4.57 25.25
CA ASP A 284 10.25 -4.36 26.59
C ASP A 284 10.19 -5.62 27.48
N LYS A 285 9.14 -6.43 27.33
CA LYS A 285 8.87 -7.60 28.16
C LYS A 285 8.20 -8.74 27.38
N LYS A 286 8.18 -9.92 27.99
CA LYS A 286 7.60 -11.14 27.41
C LYS A 286 6.08 -10.98 27.25
N VAL A 287 5.56 -11.32 26.08
CA VAL A 287 4.12 -11.28 25.78
C VAL A 287 3.42 -12.52 26.33
N SER A 288 2.23 -12.35 26.92
CA SER A 288 1.40 -13.48 27.33
C SER A 288 0.67 -14.11 26.13
N SER A 289 0.35 -15.41 26.22
CA SER A 289 -0.47 -16.05 25.19
C SER A 289 -1.90 -15.49 25.11
N ALA A 290 -2.40 -14.87 26.18
CA ALA A 290 -3.71 -14.24 26.22
C ALA A 290 -3.72 -12.92 25.41
N ASP A 291 -2.68 -12.09 25.56
CA ASP A 291 -2.56 -10.83 24.80
C ASP A 291 -2.42 -11.09 23.29
N LEU A 292 -1.69 -12.14 22.90
CA LEU A 292 -1.64 -12.56 21.49
C LEU A 292 -3.02 -12.94 20.94
N GLU A 293 -3.85 -13.57 21.75
CA GLU A 293 -5.21 -13.95 21.37
C GLU A 293 -6.17 -12.74 21.35
N GLU A 294 -5.96 -11.74 22.21
CA GLU A 294 -6.66 -10.45 22.11
C GLU A 294 -6.26 -9.70 20.82
N ILE A 295 -4.98 -9.71 20.45
CA ILE A 295 -4.50 -9.11 19.20
C ILE A 295 -5.14 -9.80 17.98
N ARG A 296 -5.33 -11.13 17.98
CA ARG A 296 -6.03 -11.85 16.89
C ARG A 296 -7.50 -11.47 16.77
N LYS A 297 -8.17 -11.17 17.88
CA LYS A 297 -9.57 -10.71 17.91
C LYS A 297 -9.73 -9.26 17.46
N GLY A 298 -8.63 -8.52 17.36
CA GLY A 298 -8.56 -7.13 16.93
C GLY A 298 -8.61 -6.16 18.11
N ILE A 299 -7.70 -5.19 18.12
CA ILE A 299 -7.59 -4.19 19.19
C ILE A 299 -8.30 -2.90 18.78
N ARG A 300 -9.18 -2.37 19.64
CA ARG A 300 -9.83 -1.08 19.35
C ARG A 300 -8.88 0.10 19.60
N LEU A 301 -8.63 0.85 18.53
CA LEU A 301 -7.88 2.10 18.47
C LEU A 301 -8.82 3.27 18.11
N GLU A 302 -8.25 4.47 17.95
CA GLU A 302 -8.98 5.70 17.61
C GLU A 302 -9.73 5.60 16.29
N GLU A 303 -9.12 5.04 15.24
CA GLU A 303 -9.73 4.90 13.92
C GLU A 303 -10.77 3.77 13.82
N GLY A 304 -10.82 2.85 14.79
CA GLY A 304 -11.67 1.67 14.75
C GLY A 304 -11.03 0.43 15.35
N VAL A 305 -11.52 -0.75 15.00
CA VAL A 305 -10.87 -2.02 15.37
C VAL A 305 -9.71 -2.27 14.41
N ALA A 306 -8.50 -2.42 14.95
CA ALA A 306 -7.32 -2.80 14.19
C ALA A 306 -7.31 -4.33 14.01
N GLU A 307 -7.77 -4.78 12.85
CA GLU A 307 -7.71 -6.17 12.43
C GLU A 307 -6.27 -6.60 12.14
N VAL A 308 -5.89 -7.78 12.63
CA VAL A 308 -4.55 -8.36 12.47
C VAL A 308 -4.68 -9.70 11.77
N ASP A 309 -4.03 -9.84 10.61
CA ASP A 309 -4.16 -11.04 9.77
C ASP A 309 -3.55 -12.27 10.45
N ASN A 310 -2.43 -12.08 11.15
CA ASN A 310 -1.77 -13.13 11.93
C ASN A 310 -0.85 -12.51 13.01
N VAL A 311 -0.70 -13.18 14.15
CA VAL A 311 0.31 -12.86 15.15
C VAL A 311 0.80 -14.12 15.87
N SER A 312 2.11 -14.27 16.02
CA SER A 312 2.74 -15.46 16.58
C SER A 312 4.09 -15.16 17.24
N PHE A 313 4.48 -16.01 18.19
CA PHE A 313 5.87 -16.06 18.66
C PHE A 313 6.78 -16.53 17.52
N ILE A 314 8.01 -16.00 17.49
CA ILE A 314 9.02 -16.43 16.53
C ILE A 314 9.74 -17.66 17.09
N GLU A 315 9.83 -18.73 16.29
CA GLU A 315 10.50 -19.97 16.69
C GLU A 315 11.98 -19.74 17.02
N GLY A 316 12.46 -20.36 18.10
CA GLY A 316 13.83 -20.19 18.58
C GLY A 316 14.16 -18.80 19.17
N LYS A 317 13.16 -17.90 19.34
CA LYS A 317 13.34 -16.56 19.90
C LYS A 317 12.67 -16.38 21.27
N PRO A 318 13.14 -15.41 22.09
CA PRO A 318 12.51 -15.11 23.36
C PRO A 318 11.08 -14.57 23.17
N LYS A 319 10.20 -14.79 24.16
CA LYS A 319 8.77 -14.42 24.08
C LYS A 319 8.46 -12.91 24.08
N ASN A 320 9.47 -12.05 24.00
CA ASN A 320 9.31 -10.61 23.71
C ASN A 320 9.57 -10.27 22.22
N GLU A 321 9.96 -11.25 21.41
CA GLU A 321 10.04 -11.16 19.95
C GLU A 321 8.79 -11.81 19.31
N VAL A 322 8.04 -11.04 18.53
CA VAL A 322 6.74 -11.43 17.95
C VAL A 322 6.71 -11.09 16.46
N GLY A 323 6.19 -12.02 15.65
CA GLY A 323 5.83 -11.78 14.25
C GLY A 323 4.37 -11.31 14.17
N ILE A 324 4.12 -10.24 13.41
CA ILE A 324 2.76 -9.72 13.16
C ILE A 324 2.56 -9.43 11.67
N GLU A 325 1.47 -9.94 11.11
CA GLU A 325 1.02 -9.70 9.75
C GLU A 325 -0.20 -8.76 9.77
N ILE A 326 -0.12 -7.67 9.00
CA ILE A 326 -1.21 -6.72 8.82
C ILE A 326 -1.31 -6.24 7.37
N HIS A 327 -2.52 -6.04 6.88
CA HIS A 327 -2.81 -5.31 5.65
C HIS A 327 -3.06 -3.81 5.91
N ILE A 328 -3.45 -3.43 7.13
CA ILE A 328 -3.79 -2.05 7.55
C ILE A 328 -2.63 -1.06 7.33
N GLY A 329 -2.97 0.21 7.07
CA GLY A 329 -2.04 1.30 6.75
C GLY A 329 -2.02 2.48 7.74
N TRP A 330 -2.71 2.37 8.88
CA TRP A 330 -2.86 3.46 9.85
C TRP A 330 -1.52 3.87 10.49
N ASN A 331 -1.45 5.11 11.00
CA ASN A 331 -0.22 5.65 11.55
C ASN A 331 0.24 4.82 12.76
N ARG A 332 1.52 4.37 12.75
CA ARG A 332 2.16 3.63 13.85
C ARG A 332 1.32 2.46 14.41
N VAL A 333 0.45 1.84 13.60
CA VAL A 333 -0.61 0.92 14.07
C VAL A 333 -0.07 -0.22 14.94
N VAL A 334 1.00 -0.90 14.50
CA VAL A 334 1.65 -1.97 15.28
C VAL A 334 2.09 -1.48 16.66
N ARG A 335 2.67 -0.28 16.75
CA ARG A 335 3.10 0.31 18.03
C ARG A 335 1.92 0.62 18.94
N ARG A 336 0.80 1.11 18.38
CA ARG A 336 -0.42 1.42 19.15
C ARG A 336 -1.15 0.16 19.64
N ILE A 337 -1.15 -0.93 18.86
CA ILE A 337 -1.66 -2.25 19.27
C ILE A 337 -0.95 -2.71 20.55
N PHE A 338 0.38 -2.81 20.53
CA PHE A 338 1.16 -3.26 21.69
C PHE A 338 1.09 -2.27 22.87
N GLN A 339 1.11 -0.96 22.61
CA GLN A 339 0.98 0.06 23.64
C GLN A 339 -0.38 0.01 24.35
N ARG A 340 -1.47 -0.33 23.66
CA ARG A 340 -2.81 -0.44 24.26
C ARG A 340 -2.90 -1.55 25.30
N LEU A 341 -2.08 -2.58 25.15
CA LEU A 341 -1.90 -3.74 26.03
C LEU A 341 -0.75 -3.53 27.05
N GLY A 342 -0.19 -2.32 27.12
CA GLY A 342 0.85 -1.95 28.09
C GLY A 342 2.27 -2.41 27.74
N TYR A 343 2.56 -2.73 26.49
CA TYR A 343 3.92 -3.07 26.02
C TYR A 343 4.58 -1.92 25.25
N GLU A 344 5.89 -1.76 25.39
CA GLU A 344 6.67 -0.81 24.60
C GLU A 344 7.45 -1.49 23.46
N VAL A 345 7.34 -0.94 22.25
CA VAL A 345 8.02 -1.47 21.06
C VAL A 345 9.42 -0.87 20.92
N GLU A 346 10.44 -1.57 21.44
CA GLU A 346 11.85 -1.20 21.33
C GLU A 346 12.32 -1.18 19.87
N ALA A 347 12.01 -2.25 19.13
CA ALA A 347 12.39 -2.41 17.72
C ALA A 347 11.20 -2.86 16.87
N LEU A 348 11.15 -2.32 15.65
CA LEU A 348 10.16 -2.70 14.64
C LEU A 348 10.86 -2.80 13.29
N ASP A 349 10.79 -3.98 12.67
CA ASP A 349 11.45 -4.29 11.40
C ASP A 349 10.45 -4.92 10.43
N ARG A 350 10.14 -4.23 9.33
CA ARG A 350 9.28 -4.78 8.27
C ARG A 350 10.09 -5.82 7.48
N VAL A 351 9.81 -7.10 7.73
CA VAL A 351 10.56 -8.21 7.12
C VAL A 351 10.05 -8.56 5.72
N MET A 352 8.75 -8.31 5.46
CA MET A 352 8.11 -8.52 4.16
C MET A 352 7.08 -7.42 3.85
N PHE A 353 6.96 -7.06 2.58
CA PHE A 353 5.94 -6.15 2.04
C PHE A 353 5.51 -6.63 0.65
N ALA A 354 4.22 -6.94 0.47
CA ALA A 354 3.66 -7.39 -0.82
C ALA A 354 4.47 -8.55 -1.46
N GLY A 355 4.84 -9.56 -0.66
CA GLY A 355 5.67 -10.70 -1.08
C GLY A 355 7.18 -10.42 -1.16
N LEU A 356 7.62 -9.16 -1.22
CA LEU A 356 9.03 -8.79 -1.26
C LEU A 356 9.66 -8.89 0.14
N THR A 357 10.81 -9.55 0.25
CA THR A 357 11.54 -9.72 1.52
C THR A 357 12.91 -9.05 1.49
N LYS A 358 13.47 -8.78 2.68
CA LYS A 358 14.85 -8.28 2.84
C LYS A 358 15.94 -9.33 2.57
N LYS A 359 15.59 -10.51 2.04
CA LYS A 359 16.56 -11.58 1.75
C LYS A 359 17.63 -11.07 0.78
N ASN A 360 18.88 -11.36 1.10
CA ASN A 360 20.08 -10.94 0.34
C ASN A 360 20.28 -9.40 0.24
N VAL A 361 19.60 -8.59 1.06
CA VAL A 361 19.80 -7.13 1.10
C VAL A 361 20.26 -6.70 2.50
N LYS A 362 21.53 -6.29 2.63
CA LYS A 362 22.10 -5.78 3.90
C LYS A 362 21.37 -4.50 4.34
N ARG A 363 21.36 -4.21 5.65
CA ARG A 363 20.77 -2.96 6.17
C ARG A 363 21.45 -1.75 5.53
N GLY A 364 20.68 -0.71 5.18
CA GLY A 364 21.17 0.47 4.47
C GLY A 364 21.37 0.27 2.96
N HIS A 365 21.39 -0.97 2.47
CA HIS A 365 21.60 -1.28 1.06
C HIS A 365 20.28 -1.53 0.35
N TRP A 366 20.32 -1.45 -0.98
CA TRP A 366 19.20 -1.70 -1.87
C TRP A 366 19.62 -2.64 -3.00
N ARG A 367 18.64 -3.14 -3.75
CA ARG A 367 18.82 -3.80 -5.05
C ARG A 367 17.67 -3.45 -5.98
N ILE A 368 17.87 -3.61 -7.28
CA ILE A 368 16.77 -3.58 -8.25
C ILE A 368 15.97 -4.90 -8.12
N LEU A 369 14.65 -4.84 -8.33
CA LEU A 369 13.83 -6.04 -8.44
C LEU A 369 14.08 -6.75 -9.77
N ASN A 370 13.99 -8.08 -9.80
CA ASN A 370 14.00 -8.82 -11.05
C ASN A 370 12.61 -8.84 -11.71
N ASP A 371 12.53 -9.23 -12.99
CA ASP A 371 11.28 -9.22 -13.75
C ASP A 371 10.20 -10.12 -13.14
N LEU A 372 10.58 -11.25 -12.52
CA LEU A 372 9.65 -12.14 -11.84
C LEU A 372 9.00 -11.46 -10.63
N GLU A 373 9.78 -10.76 -9.81
CA GLU A 373 9.26 -9.96 -8.68
C GLU A 373 8.36 -8.83 -9.17
N VAL A 374 8.75 -8.11 -10.22
CA VAL A 374 7.94 -7.04 -10.83
C VAL A 374 6.62 -7.59 -11.38
N ASN A 375 6.65 -8.74 -12.06
CA ASN A 375 5.45 -9.37 -12.61
C ASN A 375 4.53 -9.88 -11.49
N ASN A 376 5.08 -10.49 -10.43
CA ASN A 376 4.32 -10.88 -9.25
C ASN A 376 3.59 -9.67 -8.62
N LEU A 377 4.27 -8.53 -8.44
CA LEU A 377 3.63 -7.30 -7.93
C LEU A 377 2.53 -6.76 -8.85
N LYS A 378 2.66 -6.93 -10.17
CA LYS A 378 1.64 -6.53 -11.14
C LYS A 378 0.40 -7.43 -11.09
N MET A 379 0.57 -8.72 -10.78
CA MET A 379 -0.50 -9.73 -10.68
C MET A 379 -1.28 -9.75 -9.35
N LEU A 380 -0.79 -9.07 -8.30
CA LEU A 380 -1.51 -8.84 -7.03
C LEU A 380 -2.82 -8.06 -7.22
#